data_AF-A0A0S4VSF4-F1
#
_entry.id   AF-A0A0S4VSF4-F1
#
_cell.length_a   1.000
_cell.length_b   1.000
_cell.length_c   1.000
_cell.angle_alpha   90.00
_cell.angle_beta   90.00
_cell.angle_gamma   90.00
#
_symmetry.space_group_name_H-M   'P 1'
#
loop_
_entity.id
_entity.type
_entity.pdbx_description
1 polymer ?
#
loop_
_entity_poly.entity_id
_entity_poly.type
_entity_poly.pdbx_seq_one_letter_code
_entity_poly.pdbx_strand_id
1 'polypeptide(L)'
;MDPIQQKFVALGGAGFFGKPLGQRRLIGHAPPAMQNAPHDKPETHTIAGWAQDYEKGSIYAKGEDVEDAAVAYAVMGVLNAKFIPMHGPLGGLGFPVADPVDVLKDGGRLSRFEHGVITLQPGQGAAHVLLGDMAAGWAAAGGLKGPGYPLSDAVSVASGAGEAVACSSGAKVFHKPALGAYEVHGKILDFYLQVGGPGGNRGFPIANTQTMPTGQAFSDFENGVIALAANGSHAFDVTPFPEVAEPQPGQDIAFGSQKAKTIFDQAIRVIREHIPSRVNVLGSNYNVSIVEGPRADTKVNLDKWEQRSPDAPLDPKGPISDYARIKGTLFNRGYLLHLKLDVDNPGPDVTIGVDVSIALALNRALGRITALPVAWDVKPDIPGLVTFAGNAFGHGAPTDDQIRDAVNPFLQNLADHPIPIANDIPPIVSTIKTRTNGALHVFLLD
;
A
#
# COMPACT_ATOMS: atom_id res chain seq x y z
N MET A 1 14.51 -17.02 -38.25
CA MET A 1 14.84 -17.89 -37.10
C MET A 1 13.85 -17.56 -36.02
N ASP A 2 13.09 -18.53 -35.55
CA ASP A 2 12.06 -18.27 -34.52
C ASP A 2 12.69 -17.89 -33.16
N PRO A 3 11.92 -17.27 -32.24
CA PRO A 3 12.39 -16.78 -30.95
C PRO A 3 13.00 -17.87 -30.05
N ILE A 4 12.50 -19.11 -30.10
CA ILE A 4 13.05 -20.23 -29.31
C ILE A 4 14.46 -20.56 -29.80
N GLN A 5 14.64 -20.64 -31.12
CA GLN A 5 15.95 -20.92 -31.71
C GLN A 5 16.92 -19.74 -31.53
N GLN A 6 16.44 -18.50 -31.65
CA GLN A 6 17.23 -17.30 -31.32
C GLN A 6 17.71 -17.36 -29.87
N LYS A 7 16.83 -17.72 -28.93
CA LYS A 7 17.17 -17.84 -27.51
C LYS A 7 18.19 -18.95 -27.24
N PHE A 8 18.00 -20.10 -27.87
CA PHE A 8 18.94 -21.23 -27.77
C PHE A 8 20.36 -20.81 -28.18
N VAL A 9 20.50 -20.16 -29.33
CA VAL A 9 21.80 -19.68 -29.83
C VAL A 9 22.37 -18.60 -28.91
N ALA A 10 21.55 -17.63 -28.50
CA ALA A 10 21.98 -16.51 -27.66
C ALA A 10 22.56 -16.95 -26.30
N LEU A 11 22.07 -18.07 -25.76
CA LEU A 11 22.53 -18.61 -24.47
C LEU A 11 23.62 -19.69 -24.61
N GLY A 12 24.20 -19.89 -25.80
CA GLY A 12 25.31 -20.83 -26.01
C GLY A 12 24.91 -22.24 -26.47
N GLY A 13 23.66 -22.42 -26.88
CA GLY A 13 23.17 -23.61 -27.57
C GLY A 13 23.39 -24.91 -26.80
N ALA A 14 23.87 -25.94 -27.51
CA ALA A 14 24.01 -27.29 -26.96
C ALA A 14 24.98 -27.37 -25.77
N GLY A 15 25.96 -26.47 -25.67
CA GLY A 15 26.85 -26.41 -24.50
C GLY A 15 26.09 -26.05 -23.22
N PHE A 16 25.12 -25.13 -23.34
CA PHE A 16 24.33 -24.63 -22.22
C PHE A 16 23.11 -25.51 -21.91
N PHE A 17 22.34 -25.89 -22.93
CA PHE A 17 21.08 -26.63 -22.77
C PHE A 17 21.22 -28.16 -22.86
N GLY A 18 22.29 -28.66 -23.46
CA GLY A 18 22.37 -30.05 -23.90
C GLY A 18 21.55 -30.30 -25.18
N LYS A 19 21.28 -31.57 -25.46
CA LYS A 19 20.53 -31.99 -26.65
C LYS A 19 19.02 -31.72 -26.49
N PRO A 20 18.30 -31.45 -27.59
CA PRO A 20 16.84 -31.40 -27.56
C PRO A 20 16.27 -32.80 -27.24
N LEU A 21 15.24 -32.84 -26.40
CA LEU A 21 14.59 -34.09 -25.96
C LEU A 21 13.41 -34.52 -26.84
N GLY A 22 13.19 -33.84 -27.96
CA GLY A 22 12.09 -34.12 -28.87
C GLY A 22 11.81 -32.94 -29.81
N GLN A 23 10.72 -33.05 -30.57
CA GLN A 23 10.22 -31.93 -31.35
C GLN A 23 9.61 -30.85 -30.45
N ARG A 24 9.45 -29.65 -31.02
CA ARG A 24 8.80 -28.53 -30.36
C ARG A 24 7.37 -28.92 -29.98
N ARG A 25 7.00 -28.64 -28.74
CA ARG A 25 5.71 -28.98 -28.15
C ARG A 25 4.80 -27.76 -28.11
N LEU A 26 3.54 -27.96 -28.46
CA LEU A 26 2.48 -26.98 -28.30
C LEU A 26 2.03 -26.92 -26.83
N ILE A 27 1.80 -25.71 -26.34
CA ILE A 27 1.24 -25.46 -25.01
C ILE A 27 -0.20 -25.00 -25.20
N GLY A 28 -1.15 -25.81 -24.75
CA GLY A 28 -2.58 -25.58 -24.97
C GLY A 28 -3.25 -26.80 -25.60
N HIS A 29 -4.51 -26.64 -26.02
CA HIS A 29 -5.24 -27.69 -26.71
C HIS A 29 -5.23 -27.43 -28.22
N ALA A 30 -4.72 -28.39 -28.99
CA ALA A 30 -4.92 -28.47 -30.43
C ALA A 30 -5.92 -29.60 -30.70
N PRO A 31 -6.99 -29.38 -31.49
CA PRO A 31 -7.95 -30.44 -31.77
C PRO A 31 -7.28 -31.57 -32.57
N PRO A 32 -7.79 -32.82 -32.47
CA PRO A 32 -7.38 -33.87 -33.38
C PRO A 32 -7.65 -33.43 -34.83
N ALA A 33 -6.76 -33.80 -35.76
CA ALA A 33 -6.97 -33.52 -37.18
C ALA A 33 -8.36 -34.03 -37.59
N MET A 34 -9.24 -33.13 -38.03
CA MET A 34 -10.59 -33.50 -38.46
C MET A 34 -10.51 -34.48 -39.64
N GLN A 35 -10.60 -35.77 -39.36
CA GLN A 35 -10.93 -36.78 -40.36
C GLN A 35 -12.47 -36.82 -40.47
N ASN A 36 -13.01 -35.97 -41.34
CA ASN A 36 -14.32 -36.14 -41.99
C ASN A 36 -15.55 -36.37 -41.07
N ALA A 37 -15.96 -35.37 -40.27
CA ALA A 37 -17.28 -35.39 -39.63
C ALA A 37 -18.07 -34.10 -39.96
N PRO A 38 -19.30 -34.17 -40.53
CA PRO A 38 -20.01 -32.98 -41.03
C PRO A 38 -20.70 -32.08 -39.99
N HIS A 39 -20.62 -32.38 -38.68
CA HIS A 39 -21.54 -31.76 -37.71
C HIS A 39 -21.01 -31.43 -36.30
N ASP A 40 -19.71 -31.48 -36.05
CA ASP A 40 -19.19 -31.01 -34.76
C ASP A 40 -19.00 -29.48 -34.75
N LYS A 41 -19.44 -28.85 -33.65
CA LYS A 41 -19.21 -27.43 -33.38
C LYS A 41 -17.69 -27.19 -33.36
N PRO A 42 -17.18 -26.05 -33.87
CA PRO A 42 -15.75 -25.78 -33.82
C PRO A 42 -15.29 -25.79 -32.35
N GLU A 43 -14.44 -26.75 -31.99
CA GLU A 43 -13.74 -26.71 -30.71
C GLU A 43 -12.90 -25.42 -30.69
N THR A 44 -13.05 -24.60 -29.66
CA THR A 44 -12.33 -23.33 -29.56
C THR A 44 -10.84 -23.60 -29.39
N HIS A 45 -10.04 -23.15 -30.35
CA HIS A 45 -8.58 -23.21 -30.32
C HIS A 45 -8.07 -22.45 -29.08
N THR A 46 -7.19 -23.06 -28.30
CA THR A 46 -6.43 -22.31 -27.27
C THR A 46 -4.98 -22.75 -27.32
N ILE A 47 -4.27 -22.28 -28.35
CA ILE A 47 -2.81 -22.35 -28.38
C ILE A 47 -2.30 -21.20 -27.50
N ALA A 48 -1.74 -21.52 -26.34
CA ALA A 48 -1.20 -20.53 -25.43
C ALA A 48 0.27 -20.20 -25.73
N GLY A 49 1.01 -21.15 -26.32
CA GLY A 49 2.43 -20.99 -26.59
C GLY A 49 3.10 -22.25 -27.12
N TRP A 50 4.44 -22.19 -27.15
CA TRP A 50 5.31 -23.25 -27.63
C TRP A 50 6.47 -23.47 -26.65
N ALA A 51 6.92 -24.72 -26.54
CA ALA A 51 8.10 -25.08 -25.76
C ALA A 51 9.04 -25.97 -26.56
N GLN A 52 10.34 -25.80 -26.37
CA GLN A 52 11.34 -26.79 -26.74
C GLN A 52 12.05 -27.27 -25.49
N ASP A 53 11.99 -28.59 -25.25
CA ASP A 53 12.60 -29.25 -24.12
C ASP A 53 14.02 -29.73 -24.48
N TYR A 54 14.95 -29.55 -23.55
CA TYR A 54 16.36 -29.94 -23.65
C TYR A 54 16.80 -30.67 -22.38
N GLU A 55 17.92 -31.38 -22.43
CA GLU A 55 18.47 -32.16 -21.30
C GLU A 55 18.61 -31.37 -19.99
N LYS A 56 18.92 -30.06 -20.07
CA LYS A 56 19.18 -29.22 -18.90
C LYS A 56 18.11 -28.17 -18.62
N GLY A 57 17.02 -28.12 -19.40
CA GLY A 57 16.00 -27.08 -19.25
C GLY A 57 15.10 -26.97 -20.47
N SER A 58 14.18 -26.01 -20.44
CA SER A 58 13.23 -25.79 -21.53
C SER A 58 13.19 -24.31 -21.90
N ILE A 59 12.93 -24.02 -23.18
CA ILE A 59 12.70 -22.66 -23.67
C ILE A 59 11.23 -22.54 -24.05
N TYR A 60 10.56 -21.51 -23.52
CA TYR A 60 9.13 -21.26 -23.66
C TYR A 60 8.89 -19.96 -24.41
N ALA A 61 7.97 -19.97 -25.36
CA ALA A 61 7.48 -18.80 -26.08
C ALA A 61 5.96 -18.69 -25.91
N LYS A 62 5.48 -17.51 -25.53
CA LYS A 62 4.04 -17.22 -25.43
C LYS A 62 3.54 -16.65 -26.75
N GLY A 63 2.41 -17.18 -27.26
CA GLY A 63 1.83 -16.78 -28.54
C GLY A 63 1.28 -17.98 -29.32
N GLU A 64 0.22 -17.74 -30.11
CA GLU A 64 -0.41 -18.78 -30.92
C GLU A 64 0.57 -19.35 -31.94
N ASP A 65 1.29 -18.48 -32.65
CA ASP A 65 2.36 -18.84 -33.56
C ASP A 65 3.73 -18.53 -32.94
N VAL A 66 4.63 -19.52 -32.99
CA VAL A 66 5.98 -19.37 -32.45
C VAL A 66 6.78 -18.28 -33.19
N GLU A 67 6.50 -18.07 -34.47
CA GLU A 67 7.16 -17.05 -35.29
C GLU A 67 6.73 -15.62 -34.93
N ASP A 68 5.51 -15.48 -34.38
CA ASP A 68 4.92 -14.21 -33.94
C ASP A 68 5.14 -13.92 -32.45
N ALA A 69 5.69 -14.89 -31.69
CA ALA A 69 6.01 -14.68 -30.30
C ALA A 69 7.08 -13.58 -30.15
N ALA A 70 6.77 -12.53 -29.38
CA ALA A 70 7.68 -11.39 -29.25
C ALA A 70 9.02 -11.79 -28.59
N VAL A 71 8.99 -12.67 -27.59
CA VAL A 71 10.17 -13.15 -26.84
C VAL A 71 9.95 -14.59 -26.37
N ALA A 72 11.03 -15.37 -26.29
CA ALA A 72 11.08 -16.66 -25.60
C ALA A 72 11.98 -16.57 -24.37
N TYR A 73 11.73 -17.38 -23.33
CA TYR A 73 12.52 -17.41 -22.09
C TYR A 73 12.89 -18.83 -21.68
N ALA A 74 14.06 -19.00 -21.08
CA ALA A 74 14.57 -20.28 -20.62
C ALA A 74 14.27 -20.49 -19.14
N VAL A 75 13.95 -21.73 -18.76
CA VAL A 75 13.91 -22.19 -17.36
C VAL A 75 14.81 -23.40 -17.23
N MET A 76 15.78 -23.34 -16.31
CA MET A 76 16.87 -24.31 -16.26
C MET A 76 16.84 -25.24 -15.04
N GLY A 77 17.37 -26.45 -15.24
CA GLY A 77 17.73 -27.41 -14.20
C GLY A 77 16.62 -27.68 -13.19
N VAL A 78 16.96 -27.57 -11.91
CA VAL A 78 16.04 -27.87 -10.81
C VAL A 78 14.82 -26.93 -10.74
N LEU A 79 14.93 -25.71 -11.29
CA LEU A 79 13.79 -24.79 -11.38
C LEU A 79 12.78 -25.30 -12.42
N ASN A 80 13.25 -25.77 -13.58
CA ASN A 80 12.38 -26.38 -14.59
C ASN A 80 11.77 -27.70 -14.09
N ALA A 81 12.56 -28.49 -13.35
CA ALA A 81 12.09 -29.72 -12.74
C ALA A 81 10.98 -29.48 -11.69
N LYS A 82 10.98 -28.33 -11.00
CA LYS A 82 9.88 -27.88 -10.13
C LYS A 82 8.70 -27.34 -10.92
N PHE A 83 8.95 -26.62 -12.02
CA PHE A 83 7.93 -25.98 -12.84
C PHE A 83 7.02 -26.97 -13.60
N ILE A 84 7.59 -28.03 -14.17
CA ILE A 84 6.85 -28.99 -15.01
C ILE A 84 5.70 -29.69 -14.25
N PRO A 85 5.92 -30.27 -13.04
CA PRO A 85 4.84 -30.87 -12.25
C PRO A 85 3.76 -29.88 -11.81
N MET A 86 4.06 -28.58 -11.79
CA MET A 86 3.10 -27.50 -11.52
C MET A 86 2.27 -27.11 -12.75
N HIS A 87 2.15 -28.01 -13.74
CA HIS A 87 1.49 -27.79 -15.03
C HIS A 87 2.16 -26.76 -15.95
N GLY A 88 3.42 -26.40 -15.67
CA GLY A 88 4.18 -25.48 -16.53
C GLY A 88 3.44 -24.16 -16.79
N PRO A 89 3.48 -23.63 -18.03
CA PRO A 89 2.82 -22.36 -18.35
C PRO A 89 1.29 -22.36 -18.28
N LEU A 90 0.64 -23.53 -18.19
CA LEU A 90 -0.81 -23.64 -17.99
C LEU A 90 -1.19 -23.68 -16.49
N GLY A 91 -0.19 -23.76 -15.60
CA GLY A 91 -0.40 -23.74 -14.16
C GLY A 91 -0.42 -22.34 -13.56
N GLY A 92 -0.52 -22.28 -12.23
CA GLY A 92 -0.64 -21.03 -11.49
C GLY A 92 0.54 -20.05 -11.58
N LEU A 93 1.68 -20.46 -12.14
CA LEU A 93 2.83 -19.58 -12.40
C LEU A 93 2.69 -18.78 -13.70
N GLY A 94 2.00 -19.31 -14.71
CA GLY A 94 2.00 -18.77 -16.07
C GLY A 94 3.33 -18.95 -16.80
N PHE A 95 3.51 -18.20 -17.89
CA PHE A 95 4.74 -18.23 -18.69
C PHE A 95 5.93 -17.61 -17.94
N PRO A 96 7.17 -18.05 -18.21
CA PRO A 96 8.36 -17.31 -17.78
C PRO A 96 8.41 -15.92 -18.43
N VAL A 97 8.90 -14.91 -17.70
CA VAL A 97 8.89 -13.49 -18.14
C VAL A 97 10.27 -12.83 -18.15
N ALA A 98 11.32 -13.58 -17.77
CA ALA A 98 12.67 -13.06 -17.74
C ALA A 98 13.66 -14.13 -18.21
N ASP A 99 14.71 -13.66 -18.88
CA ASP A 99 15.87 -14.45 -19.24
C ASP A 99 16.61 -14.95 -17.99
N PRO A 100 17.49 -15.97 -18.11
CA PRO A 100 18.03 -16.68 -16.97
C PRO A 100 18.73 -15.74 -15.98
N VAL A 101 18.04 -15.46 -14.86
CA VAL A 101 18.65 -15.12 -13.57
C VAL A 101 18.84 -16.42 -12.76
N ASP A 102 19.06 -17.53 -13.49
CA ASP A 102 19.11 -18.89 -12.99
C ASP A 102 20.44 -19.22 -12.31
N VAL A 103 21.42 -18.33 -12.36
CA VAL A 103 22.67 -18.44 -11.58
C VAL A 103 23.02 -17.06 -11.03
N LEU A 104 22.87 -16.92 -9.73
CA LEU A 104 23.22 -15.75 -8.95
C LEU A 104 24.69 -15.84 -8.52
N LYS A 105 25.28 -14.72 -8.09
CA LYS A 105 26.71 -14.64 -7.75
C LYS A 105 27.10 -15.59 -6.61
N ASP A 106 26.17 -15.87 -5.71
CA ASP A 106 26.30 -16.79 -4.58
C ASP A 106 26.04 -18.27 -4.97
N GLY A 107 25.73 -18.54 -6.24
CA GLY A 107 25.36 -19.87 -6.73
C GLY A 107 23.88 -20.22 -6.59
N GLY A 108 23.05 -19.30 -6.11
CA GLY A 108 21.59 -19.46 -6.06
C GLY A 108 20.96 -19.36 -7.43
N ARG A 109 19.66 -19.68 -7.52
CA ARG A 109 18.92 -19.62 -8.79
C ARG A 109 17.58 -18.94 -8.60
N LEU A 110 17.13 -18.19 -9.60
CA LEU A 110 15.83 -17.51 -9.63
C LEU A 110 15.27 -17.50 -11.06
N SER A 111 14.08 -18.07 -11.25
CA SER A 111 13.27 -17.86 -12.45
C SER A 111 12.01 -17.08 -12.09
N ARG A 112 11.63 -16.11 -12.93
CA ARG A 112 10.43 -15.29 -12.77
C ARG A 112 9.38 -15.67 -13.80
N PHE A 113 8.13 -15.69 -13.36
CA PHE A 113 6.96 -16.05 -14.13
C PHE A 113 5.90 -14.95 -14.02
N GLU A 114 4.86 -15.02 -14.86
CA GLU A 114 3.76 -14.04 -14.87
C GLU A 114 3.11 -13.85 -13.50
N HIS A 115 3.01 -14.93 -12.72
CA HIS A 115 2.28 -14.95 -11.45
C HIS A 115 3.12 -15.50 -10.30
N GLY A 116 4.45 -15.51 -10.41
CA GLY A 116 5.28 -15.98 -9.30
C GLY A 116 6.76 -16.13 -9.61
N VAL A 117 7.44 -16.81 -8.69
CA VAL A 117 8.88 -17.08 -8.78
C VAL A 117 9.19 -18.49 -8.31
N ILE A 118 10.21 -19.11 -8.89
CA ILE A 118 10.85 -20.30 -8.34
C ILE A 118 12.29 -19.95 -8.02
N THR A 119 12.73 -20.31 -6.81
CA THR A 119 14.09 -20.04 -6.33
C THR A 119 14.79 -21.31 -5.86
N LEU A 120 16.12 -21.32 -5.94
CA LEU A 120 16.98 -22.32 -5.30
C LEU A 120 17.99 -21.56 -4.44
N GLN A 121 17.99 -21.81 -3.14
CA GLN A 121 19.06 -21.33 -2.28
C GLN A 121 20.36 -22.09 -2.59
N PRO A 122 21.51 -21.41 -2.70
CA PRO A 122 22.77 -22.10 -2.92
C PRO A 122 23.07 -23.13 -1.82
N GLY A 123 23.57 -24.29 -2.23
CA GLY A 123 23.85 -25.41 -1.33
C GLY A 123 22.61 -26.20 -0.88
N GLN A 124 21.39 -25.75 -1.21
CA GLN A 124 20.17 -26.54 -1.04
C GLN A 124 19.87 -27.33 -2.32
N GLY A 125 19.27 -28.52 -2.16
CA GLY A 125 18.91 -29.40 -3.28
C GLY A 125 17.51 -29.18 -3.84
N ALA A 126 16.64 -28.48 -3.11
CA ALA A 126 15.22 -28.29 -3.45
C ALA A 126 14.92 -26.86 -3.85
N ALA A 127 14.19 -26.69 -4.96
CA ALA A 127 13.67 -25.40 -5.40
C ALA A 127 12.28 -25.12 -4.78
N HIS A 128 12.04 -23.87 -4.41
CA HIS A 128 10.83 -23.41 -3.73
C HIS A 128 10.08 -22.38 -4.56
N VAL A 129 8.76 -22.47 -4.54
CA VAL A 129 7.86 -21.63 -5.33
C VAL A 129 7.10 -20.65 -4.45
N LEU A 130 6.96 -19.41 -4.92
CA LEU A 130 6.00 -18.44 -4.41
C LEU A 130 5.06 -18.04 -5.55
N LEU A 131 3.76 -17.95 -5.25
CA LEU A 131 2.70 -17.62 -6.20
C LEU A 131 1.97 -16.33 -5.80
N GLY A 132 1.39 -15.65 -6.79
CA GLY A 132 0.47 -14.52 -6.63
C GLY A 132 0.99 -13.47 -5.64
N ASP A 133 0.11 -13.09 -4.71
CA ASP A 133 0.39 -12.09 -3.69
C ASP A 133 1.58 -12.44 -2.80
N MET A 134 1.82 -13.72 -2.50
CA MET A 134 2.98 -14.14 -1.71
C MET A 134 4.29 -13.78 -2.44
N ALA A 135 4.36 -14.05 -3.74
CA ALA A 135 5.51 -13.64 -4.56
C ALA A 135 5.64 -12.12 -4.66
N ALA A 136 4.51 -11.41 -4.80
CA ALA A 136 4.48 -9.95 -4.86
C ALA A 136 4.95 -9.31 -3.55
N GLY A 137 4.48 -9.78 -2.41
CA GLY A 137 4.88 -9.29 -1.08
C GLY A 137 6.35 -9.59 -0.77
N TRP A 138 6.82 -10.80 -1.09
CA TRP A 138 8.24 -11.13 -0.99
C TRP A 138 9.12 -10.20 -1.85
N ALA A 139 8.71 -9.94 -3.09
CA ALA A 139 9.42 -9.00 -3.97
C ALA A 139 9.38 -7.56 -3.45
N ALA A 140 8.23 -7.10 -2.94
CA ALA A 140 8.07 -5.77 -2.34
C ALA A 140 8.89 -5.59 -1.06
N ALA A 141 9.15 -6.67 -0.32
CA ALA A 141 10.06 -6.70 0.82
C ALA A 141 11.56 -6.73 0.41
N GLY A 142 11.88 -6.62 -0.89
CA GLY A 142 13.25 -6.62 -1.40
C GLY A 142 13.74 -7.98 -1.91
N GLY A 143 12.90 -9.02 -1.87
CA GLY A 143 13.18 -10.36 -2.35
C GLY A 143 14.49 -10.91 -1.81
N LEU A 144 15.40 -11.32 -2.70
CA LEU A 144 16.72 -11.85 -2.36
C LEU A 144 17.60 -10.89 -1.53
N LYS A 145 17.36 -9.58 -1.60
CA LYS A 145 18.09 -8.57 -0.81
C LYS A 145 17.41 -8.23 0.51
N GLY A 146 16.17 -8.67 0.73
CA GLY A 146 15.43 -8.49 1.97
C GLY A 146 15.24 -9.82 2.69
N PRO A 147 14.05 -10.45 2.62
CA PRO A 147 13.81 -11.76 3.24
C PRO A 147 14.76 -12.87 2.76
N GLY A 148 15.36 -12.76 1.57
CA GLY A 148 16.27 -13.77 1.03
C GLY A 148 15.53 -14.90 0.31
N TYR A 149 16.15 -16.07 0.22
CA TYR A 149 15.56 -17.23 -0.48
C TYR A 149 14.45 -17.86 0.38
N PRO A 150 13.27 -18.15 -0.18
CA PRO A 150 12.31 -19.07 0.41
C PRO A 150 12.96 -20.43 0.73
N LEU A 151 12.71 -20.93 1.94
CA LEU A 151 13.22 -22.21 2.46
C LEU A 151 12.19 -23.34 2.36
N SER A 152 10.97 -23.00 1.97
CA SER A 152 9.86 -23.90 1.78
C SER A 152 8.92 -23.32 0.74
N ASP A 153 8.01 -24.14 0.22
CA ASP A 153 6.79 -23.60 -0.37
C ASP A 153 5.93 -22.98 0.75
N ALA A 154 4.94 -22.16 0.39
CA ALA A 154 4.04 -21.56 1.36
C ALA A 154 3.26 -22.65 2.13
N VAL A 155 3.18 -22.49 3.46
CA VAL A 155 2.44 -23.41 4.33
C VAL A 155 1.24 -22.69 4.95
N SER A 156 0.14 -23.41 5.09
CA SER A 156 -1.06 -22.88 5.75
C SER A 156 -0.80 -22.56 7.22
N VAL A 157 -1.29 -21.41 7.68
CA VAL A 157 -1.20 -20.94 9.06
C VAL A 157 -2.55 -20.45 9.57
N ALA A 158 -2.66 -20.26 10.89
CA ALA A 158 -3.87 -19.75 11.55
C ALA A 158 -5.14 -20.52 11.12
N SER A 159 -5.08 -21.85 11.18
CA SER A 159 -6.18 -22.76 10.83
C SER A 159 -6.74 -22.56 9.42
N GLY A 160 -5.89 -22.21 8.45
CA GLY A 160 -6.31 -22.00 7.06
C GLY A 160 -6.65 -20.57 6.69
N ALA A 161 -6.56 -19.61 7.63
CA ALA A 161 -6.87 -18.22 7.34
C ALA A 161 -5.85 -17.53 6.41
N GLY A 162 -4.66 -18.12 6.26
CA GLY A 162 -3.62 -17.61 5.38
C GLY A 162 -2.44 -18.55 5.28
N GLU A 163 -1.33 -18.04 4.75
CA GLU A 163 -0.11 -18.79 4.48
C GLU A 163 1.12 -18.08 5.01
N ALA A 164 2.21 -18.82 5.23
CA ALA A 164 3.50 -18.25 5.56
C ALA A 164 4.64 -19.00 4.87
N VAL A 165 5.74 -18.30 4.61
CA VAL A 165 6.98 -18.89 4.12
C VAL A 165 8.16 -18.40 4.96
N ALA A 166 9.06 -19.33 5.32
CA ALA A 166 10.32 -19.00 5.96
C ALA A 166 11.37 -18.65 4.92
N CYS A 167 12.22 -17.67 5.20
CA CYS A 167 13.24 -17.22 4.27
C CYS A 167 14.64 -17.24 4.89
N SER A 168 15.67 -17.27 4.03
CA SER A 168 17.07 -17.51 4.40
C SER A 168 17.69 -16.41 5.26
N SER A 169 17.12 -15.21 5.31
CA SER A 169 17.58 -14.16 6.23
C SER A 169 17.11 -14.35 7.68
N GLY A 170 16.25 -15.35 7.94
CA GLY A 170 15.52 -15.51 9.19
C GLY A 170 14.15 -14.82 9.20
N ALA A 171 13.82 -14.06 8.16
CA ALA A 171 12.49 -13.48 7.96
C ALA A 171 11.41 -14.53 7.69
N LYS A 172 10.14 -14.15 7.89
CA LYS A 172 8.97 -14.85 7.37
C LYS A 172 8.08 -13.88 6.60
N VAL A 173 7.57 -14.32 5.46
CA VAL A 173 6.51 -13.60 4.73
C VAL A 173 5.19 -14.30 5.04
N PHE A 174 4.19 -13.53 5.48
CA PHE A 174 2.85 -14.00 5.79
C PHE A 174 1.87 -13.42 4.79
N HIS A 175 0.98 -14.24 4.25
CA HIS A 175 -0.08 -13.83 3.34
C HIS A 175 -1.46 -14.12 3.94
N LYS A 176 -2.37 -13.16 3.81
CA LYS A 176 -3.81 -13.35 4.03
C LYS A 176 -4.54 -12.73 2.85
N PRO A 177 -5.49 -13.42 2.20
CA PRO A 177 -6.13 -12.92 0.97
C PRO A 177 -6.68 -11.49 1.06
N ALA A 178 -7.28 -11.11 2.20
CA ALA A 178 -7.84 -9.77 2.39
C ALA A 178 -6.80 -8.68 2.70
N LEU A 179 -5.56 -9.06 3.04
CA LEU A 179 -4.51 -8.12 3.46
C LEU A 179 -3.35 -8.06 2.46
N GLY A 180 -3.10 -9.12 1.70
CA GLY A 180 -1.87 -9.29 0.94
C GLY A 180 -0.77 -9.96 1.76
N ALA A 181 0.47 -9.84 1.29
CA ALA A 181 1.63 -10.52 1.87
C ALA A 181 2.67 -9.55 2.42
N TYR A 182 3.10 -9.78 3.66
CA TYR A 182 4.03 -8.91 4.37
C TYR A 182 5.09 -9.67 5.15
N GLU A 183 6.28 -9.08 5.16
CA GLU A 183 7.49 -9.63 5.77
C GLU A 183 7.64 -9.19 7.23
N VAL A 184 8.04 -10.13 8.10
CA VAL A 184 8.45 -9.85 9.48
C VAL A 184 9.77 -10.55 9.79
N HIS A 185 10.72 -9.87 10.43
CA HIS A 185 12.04 -10.42 10.76
C HIS A 185 12.55 -10.09 12.17
N GLY A 186 13.65 -10.76 12.52
CA GLY A 186 14.45 -10.50 13.72
C GLY A 186 13.67 -10.74 15.01
N LYS A 187 14.05 -10.02 16.07
CA LYS A 187 13.43 -10.16 17.39
C LYS A 187 11.93 -9.85 17.40
N ILE A 188 11.45 -9.03 16.46
CA ILE A 188 10.02 -8.76 16.29
C ILE A 188 9.30 -10.02 15.83
N LEU A 189 9.85 -10.73 14.83
CA LEU A 189 9.32 -12.02 14.40
C LEU A 189 9.33 -13.04 15.55
N ASP A 190 10.45 -13.13 16.28
CA ASP A 190 10.59 -14.08 17.39
C ASP A 190 9.50 -13.84 18.46
N PHE A 191 9.32 -12.59 18.88
CA PHE A 191 8.28 -12.21 19.83
C PHE A 191 6.88 -12.45 19.27
N TYR A 192 6.63 -12.08 18.01
CA TYR A 192 5.34 -12.30 17.34
C TYR A 192 4.95 -13.78 17.32
N LEU A 193 5.88 -14.67 16.96
CA LEU A 193 5.64 -16.11 16.97
C LEU A 193 5.45 -16.65 18.41
N GLN A 194 6.18 -16.12 19.39
CA GLN A 194 6.04 -16.50 20.80
C GLN A 194 4.64 -16.16 21.35
N VAL A 195 4.03 -15.05 20.91
CA VAL A 195 2.68 -14.64 21.34
C VAL A 195 1.55 -15.19 20.46
N GLY A 196 1.83 -16.26 19.70
CA GLY A 196 0.84 -17.01 18.91
C GLY A 196 0.80 -16.69 17.42
N GLY A 197 1.64 -15.76 16.95
CA GLY A 197 1.78 -15.41 15.54
C GLY A 197 0.44 -15.03 14.89
N PRO A 198 0.16 -15.47 13.65
CA PRO A 198 -1.04 -15.08 12.91
C PRO A 198 -2.33 -15.63 13.51
N GLY A 199 -2.26 -16.69 14.34
CA GLY A 199 -3.41 -17.20 15.09
C GLY A 199 -3.59 -16.56 16.48
N GLY A 200 -2.65 -15.70 16.89
CA GLY A 200 -2.66 -15.01 18.18
C GLY A 200 -3.41 -13.69 18.16
N ASN A 201 -3.38 -12.98 19.28
CA ASN A 201 -4.14 -11.73 19.48
C ASN A 201 -3.76 -10.60 18.53
N ARG A 202 -2.59 -10.66 17.88
CA ARG A 202 -2.13 -9.63 16.95
C ARG A 202 -2.66 -9.83 15.52
N GLY A 203 -3.06 -11.06 15.15
CA GLY A 203 -3.46 -11.40 13.78
C GLY A 203 -2.28 -11.28 12.80
N PHE A 204 -2.59 -11.23 11.51
CA PHE A 204 -1.58 -11.15 10.45
C PHE A 204 -0.87 -9.79 10.39
N PRO A 205 0.37 -9.72 9.86
CA PRO A 205 0.99 -8.45 9.53
C PRO A 205 0.23 -7.73 8.41
N ILE A 206 0.26 -6.39 8.43
CA ILE A 206 -0.37 -5.52 7.41
C ILE A 206 0.65 -4.59 6.73
N ALA A 207 1.92 -4.67 7.14
CA ALA A 207 3.04 -3.99 6.52
C ALA A 207 4.33 -4.78 6.79
N ASN A 208 5.32 -4.62 5.92
CA ASN A 208 6.67 -5.15 6.16
C ASN A 208 7.27 -4.51 7.42
N THR A 209 8.14 -5.22 8.13
CA THR A 209 8.94 -4.64 9.22
C THR A 209 9.69 -3.41 8.72
N GLN A 210 9.53 -2.30 9.44
CA GLN A 210 10.20 -1.04 9.14
C GLN A 210 11.33 -0.82 10.14
N THR A 211 12.54 -0.59 9.62
CA THR A 211 13.72 -0.23 10.41
C THR A 211 14.03 1.24 10.20
N MET A 212 14.04 2.01 11.29
CA MET A 212 14.40 3.41 11.30
C MET A 212 15.94 3.58 11.23
N PRO A 213 16.45 4.74 10.73
CA PRO A 213 17.89 5.02 10.73
C PRO A 213 18.54 4.96 12.12
N THR A 214 17.76 5.16 13.18
CA THR A 214 18.17 5.06 14.58
C THR A 214 18.39 3.62 15.06
N GLY A 215 18.06 2.61 14.25
CA GLY A 215 18.15 1.20 14.59
C GLY A 215 16.91 0.63 15.28
N GLN A 216 15.95 1.49 15.66
CA GLN A 216 14.62 1.06 16.09
C GLN A 216 13.88 0.39 14.92
N ALA A 217 13.08 -0.63 15.21
CA ALA A 217 12.26 -1.30 14.21
C ALA A 217 10.86 -1.58 14.75
N PHE A 218 9.88 -1.71 13.87
CA PHE A 218 8.51 -2.08 14.26
C PHE A 218 7.79 -2.81 13.12
N SER A 219 6.74 -3.55 13.47
CA SER A 219 5.83 -4.18 12.51
C SER A 219 4.38 -3.92 12.90
N ASP A 220 3.57 -3.58 11.89
CA ASP A 220 2.13 -3.37 12.05
C ASP A 220 1.38 -4.69 11.80
N PHE A 221 0.48 -5.04 12.71
CA PHE A 221 -0.41 -6.20 12.62
C PHE A 221 -1.88 -5.78 12.64
N GLU A 222 -2.79 -6.69 12.26
CA GLU A 222 -4.25 -6.48 12.30
C GLU A 222 -4.71 -5.84 13.61
N ASN A 223 -4.16 -6.26 14.75
CA ASN A 223 -4.62 -5.87 16.08
C ASN A 223 -3.54 -5.26 16.99
N GLY A 224 -2.46 -4.70 16.43
CA GLY A 224 -1.45 -4.01 17.25
C GLY A 224 -0.12 -3.75 16.54
N VAL A 225 0.88 -3.35 17.32
CA VAL A 225 2.25 -3.13 16.85
C VAL A 225 3.20 -3.85 17.78
N ILE A 226 4.21 -4.49 17.20
CA ILE A 226 5.36 -4.97 17.95
C ILE A 226 6.55 -4.13 17.53
N ALA A 227 7.27 -3.58 18.51
CA ALA A 227 8.45 -2.77 18.29
C ALA A 227 9.69 -3.42 18.90
N LEU A 228 10.84 -3.07 18.35
CA LEU A 228 12.15 -3.36 18.90
C LEU A 228 12.57 -2.23 19.84
N ALA A 229 13.01 -2.58 21.05
CA ALA A 229 13.56 -1.62 22.01
C ALA A 229 14.70 -0.81 21.38
N ALA A 230 14.86 0.45 21.75
CA ALA A 230 15.86 1.36 21.17
C ALA A 230 17.30 0.82 21.25
N ASN A 231 17.62 0.05 22.28
CA ASN A 231 18.91 -0.62 22.45
C ASN A 231 19.03 -1.97 21.72
N GLY A 232 18.03 -2.36 20.93
CA GLY A 232 17.95 -3.63 20.22
C GLY A 232 17.83 -4.87 21.11
N SER A 233 17.62 -4.73 22.43
CA SER A 233 17.74 -5.85 23.38
C SER A 233 16.59 -6.87 23.26
N HIS A 234 15.37 -6.41 23.06
CA HIS A 234 14.17 -7.24 22.97
C HIS A 234 13.09 -6.56 22.12
N ALA A 235 12.14 -7.34 21.63
CA ALA A 235 10.90 -6.81 21.08
C ALA A 235 9.79 -6.85 22.14
N PHE A 236 8.86 -5.92 22.04
CA PHE A 236 7.75 -5.79 22.97
C PHE A 236 6.48 -5.36 22.24
N ASP A 237 5.36 -5.69 22.87
CA ASP A 237 4.04 -5.27 22.41
C ASP A 237 3.82 -3.80 22.73
N VAL A 238 3.61 -2.98 21.71
CA VAL A 238 3.42 -1.55 21.94
C VAL A 238 2.03 -1.34 22.49
N THR A 239 1.97 -0.91 23.75
CA THR A 239 0.71 -0.54 24.39
C THR A 239 0.26 0.79 23.78
N PRO A 240 -0.97 0.88 23.24
CA PRO A 240 -1.48 2.15 22.74
C PRO A 240 -1.56 3.17 23.88
N PHE A 241 -1.31 4.43 23.57
CA PHE A 241 -1.62 5.53 24.47
C PHE A 241 -3.10 5.44 24.90
N PRO A 242 -3.46 5.79 26.15
CA PRO A 242 -4.83 5.67 26.64
C PRO A 242 -5.84 6.24 25.65
N GLU A 243 -6.90 5.47 25.39
CA GLU A 243 -7.92 5.81 24.40
C GLU A 243 -8.44 7.22 24.64
N VAL A 244 -8.41 8.03 23.60
CA VAL A 244 -8.92 9.39 23.65
C VAL A 244 -10.18 9.45 22.79
N ALA A 245 -11.33 9.48 23.46
CA ALA A 245 -12.63 9.48 22.80
C ALA A 245 -12.81 10.74 21.93
N GLU A 246 -13.46 10.56 20.78
CA GLU A 246 -13.84 11.67 19.90
C GLU A 246 -14.91 12.54 20.56
N PRO A 247 -14.84 13.88 20.40
CA PRO A 247 -15.93 14.77 20.79
C PRO A 247 -17.18 14.50 19.94
N GLN A 248 -18.34 14.30 20.57
CA GLN A 248 -19.59 14.10 19.84
C GLN A 248 -20.01 15.38 19.10
N PRO A 249 -20.64 15.30 17.91
CA PRO A 249 -21.15 16.46 17.19
C PRO A 249 -22.06 17.32 18.09
N GLY A 250 -21.76 18.62 18.19
CA GLY A 250 -22.53 19.57 19.01
C GLY A 250 -22.10 19.67 20.48
N GLN A 251 -21.06 18.95 20.92
CA GLN A 251 -20.41 19.25 22.20
C GLN A 251 -19.36 20.36 22.03
N ASP A 252 -19.67 21.55 22.52
CA ASP A 252 -18.65 22.59 22.76
C ASP A 252 -17.74 22.15 23.91
N ILE A 253 -16.61 21.55 23.58
CA ILE A 253 -15.52 21.36 24.54
C ILE A 253 -14.74 22.67 24.64
N ALA A 254 -14.79 23.30 25.82
CA ALA A 254 -14.06 24.51 26.09
C ALA A 254 -12.55 24.32 25.86
N PHE A 255 -11.97 25.09 24.93
CA PHE A 255 -10.54 25.16 24.68
C PHE A 255 -9.79 25.47 26.00
N GLY A 256 -8.81 24.64 26.36
CA GLY A 256 -7.96 24.84 27.54
C GLY A 256 -8.42 24.15 28.83
N SER A 257 -9.49 23.35 28.81
CA SER A 257 -9.84 22.52 29.98
C SER A 257 -8.85 21.36 30.20
N GLN A 258 -8.76 20.84 31.43
CA GLN A 258 -7.89 19.70 31.74
C GLN A 258 -8.35 18.39 31.06
N LYS A 259 -9.60 18.35 30.57
CA LYS A 259 -10.15 17.32 29.67
C LYS A 259 -9.70 17.51 28.20
N ALA A 260 -9.32 18.73 27.79
CA ALA A 260 -8.91 19.11 26.44
C ALA A 260 -7.46 18.74 26.07
N LYS A 261 -6.95 17.63 26.63
CA LYS A 261 -5.62 17.08 26.29
C LYS A 261 -5.72 15.95 25.28
N THR A 262 -6.74 15.99 24.42
CA THR A 262 -6.90 15.00 23.36
C THR A 262 -6.04 15.37 22.16
N ILE A 263 -5.58 14.36 21.42
CA ILE A 263 -4.80 14.60 20.20
C ILE A 263 -5.60 15.36 19.14
N PHE A 264 -6.92 15.18 19.13
CA PHE A 264 -7.83 15.91 18.26
C PHE A 264 -7.95 17.38 18.66
N ASP A 265 -8.04 17.68 19.97
CA ASP A 265 -8.02 19.08 20.44
C ASP A 265 -6.69 19.77 20.15
N GLN A 266 -5.58 19.04 20.31
CA GLN A 266 -4.25 19.52 19.98
C GLN A 266 -4.11 19.76 18.47
N ALA A 267 -4.69 18.89 17.63
CA ALA A 267 -4.74 19.09 16.18
C ALA A 267 -5.55 20.33 15.82
N ILE A 268 -6.74 20.50 16.38
CA ILE A 268 -7.59 21.67 16.17
C ILE A 268 -6.86 22.95 16.59
N ARG A 269 -6.16 22.92 17.74
CA ARG A 269 -5.37 24.06 18.21
C ARG A 269 -4.26 24.42 17.21
N VAL A 270 -3.47 23.44 16.78
CA VAL A 270 -2.39 23.65 15.79
C VAL A 270 -2.95 24.21 14.49
N ILE A 271 -4.06 23.65 13.98
CA ILE A 271 -4.72 24.15 12.77
C ILE A 271 -5.14 25.62 12.94
N ARG A 272 -5.79 25.98 14.06
CA ARG A 272 -6.24 27.35 14.34
C ARG A 272 -5.10 28.35 14.48
N GLU A 273 -4.02 27.96 15.18
CA GLU A 273 -2.85 28.83 15.41
C GLU A 273 -2.10 29.18 14.12
N HIS A 274 -2.22 28.34 13.08
CA HIS A 274 -1.44 28.47 11.85
C HIS A 274 -2.29 28.80 10.62
N ILE A 275 -3.61 29.01 10.78
CA ILE A 275 -4.44 29.63 9.75
C ILE A 275 -4.15 31.13 9.73
N PRO A 276 -3.87 31.72 8.57
CA PRO A 276 -3.57 33.14 8.48
C PRO A 276 -4.81 33.95 8.83
N SER A 277 -4.66 35.08 9.50
CA SER A 277 -5.77 36.02 9.71
C SER A 277 -6.14 36.78 8.44
N ARG A 278 -5.25 36.81 7.45
CA ARG A 278 -5.41 37.52 6.18
C ARG A 278 -4.74 36.81 5.01
N VAL A 279 -5.35 36.88 3.83
CA VAL A 279 -4.74 36.45 2.56
C VAL A 279 -4.89 37.55 1.52
N ASN A 280 -3.91 37.66 0.63
CA ASN A 280 -3.99 38.55 -0.53
C ASN A 280 -4.41 37.74 -1.76
N VAL A 281 -5.47 38.19 -2.43
CA VAL A 281 -5.93 37.59 -3.68
C VAL A 281 -6.09 38.72 -4.70
N LEU A 282 -5.34 38.65 -5.79
CA LEU A 282 -5.33 39.66 -6.86
C LEU A 282 -5.11 41.10 -6.36
N GLY A 283 -4.29 41.29 -5.33
CA GLY A 283 -3.99 42.61 -4.77
C GLY A 283 -5.00 43.11 -3.73
N SER A 284 -6.13 42.43 -3.53
CA SER A 284 -7.07 42.71 -2.43
C SER A 284 -6.78 41.85 -1.20
N ASN A 285 -6.93 42.43 -0.01
CA ASN A 285 -6.77 41.72 1.26
C ASN A 285 -8.11 41.20 1.75
N TYR A 286 -8.15 39.91 2.08
CA TYR A 286 -9.29 39.23 2.66
C TYR A 286 -8.94 38.85 4.10
N ASN A 287 -9.83 39.18 5.03
CA ASN A 287 -9.80 38.63 6.38
C ASN A 287 -10.25 37.17 6.31
N VAL A 288 -9.51 36.29 6.97
CA VAL A 288 -9.85 34.86 7.05
C VAL A 288 -10.32 34.56 8.46
N SER A 289 -11.47 33.91 8.56
CA SER A 289 -12.01 33.44 9.83
C SER A 289 -12.49 32.00 9.70
N ILE A 290 -12.47 31.28 10.81
CA ILE A 290 -12.99 29.91 10.90
C ILE A 290 -14.42 30.02 11.40
N VAL A 291 -15.40 29.68 10.55
CA VAL A 291 -16.83 29.85 10.85
C VAL A 291 -17.31 28.79 11.83
N GLU A 292 -16.86 27.56 11.64
CA GLU A 292 -17.18 26.43 12.50
C GLU A 292 -15.89 25.68 12.82
N GLY A 293 -15.81 25.15 14.05
CA GLY A 293 -14.68 24.30 14.43
C GLY A 293 -14.56 23.08 13.52
N PRO A 294 -13.38 22.47 13.39
CA PRO A 294 -13.20 21.28 12.58
C PRO A 294 -14.17 20.19 13.04
N ARG A 295 -14.95 19.64 12.11
CA ARG A 295 -15.89 18.53 12.38
C ARG A 295 -15.44 17.30 11.61
N ALA A 296 -15.80 16.11 12.10
CA ALA A 296 -15.58 14.88 11.35
C ALA A 296 -16.26 15.00 9.97
N ASP A 297 -15.48 14.86 8.90
CA ASP A 297 -16.01 14.94 7.55
C ASP A 297 -16.77 13.65 7.24
N THR A 298 -18.10 13.72 7.35
CA THR A 298 -19.01 12.57 7.13
C THR A 298 -19.64 12.58 5.74
N LYS A 299 -19.37 13.63 4.94
CA LYS A 299 -20.03 13.84 3.64
C LYS A 299 -19.08 13.67 2.47
N VAL A 300 -17.81 14.02 2.62
CA VAL A 300 -16.83 13.83 1.55
C VAL A 300 -16.24 12.42 1.67
N ASN A 301 -17.00 11.47 1.16
CA ASN A 301 -16.43 10.22 0.65
C ASN A 301 -15.71 10.63 -0.65
N LEU A 302 -14.48 11.15 -0.56
CA LEU A 302 -13.66 11.43 -1.73
C LEU A 302 -13.68 10.15 -2.56
N ASP A 303 -14.27 10.15 -3.76
CA ASP A 303 -14.80 8.98 -4.50
C ASP A 303 -13.79 7.84 -4.86
N LYS A 304 -12.64 7.76 -4.18
CA LYS A 304 -11.61 6.71 -4.24
C LYS A 304 -11.07 6.27 -2.87
N TRP A 305 -11.74 6.60 -1.78
CA TRP A 305 -11.34 6.24 -0.41
C TRP A 305 -12.43 5.34 0.19
N GLU A 306 -12.40 4.04 -0.08
CA GLU A 306 -13.50 3.14 0.33
C GLU A 306 -13.73 3.14 1.85
N GLN A 307 -14.90 3.64 2.25
CA GLN A 307 -15.51 3.47 3.56
C GLN A 307 -16.20 2.10 3.65
N ARG A 308 -16.09 1.40 4.79
CA ARG A 308 -16.89 0.20 5.08
C ARG A 308 -18.38 0.55 5.04
N SER A 309 -19.20 -0.30 4.41
CA SER A 309 -20.66 -0.12 4.28
C SER A 309 -21.34 0.20 5.63
N PRO A 310 -22.32 1.13 5.67
CA PRO A 310 -23.10 1.47 6.86
C PRO A 310 -23.79 0.26 7.53
N ASP A 311 -24.04 -0.81 6.77
CA ASP A 311 -24.75 -2.01 7.22
C ASP A 311 -23.81 -3.10 7.76
N ALA A 312 -22.51 -2.84 7.82
CA ALA A 312 -21.56 -3.82 8.32
C ALA A 312 -21.68 -3.94 9.85
N PRO A 313 -21.80 -5.17 10.40
CA PRO A 313 -22.04 -5.35 11.83
C PRO A 313 -20.94 -4.71 12.68
N LEU A 314 -21.38 -3.96 13.71
CA LEU A 314 -20.56 -3.41 14.78
C LEU A 314 -19.78 -4.55 15.46
N ASP A 315 -18.47 -4.59 15.21
CA ASP A 315 -17.56 -5.47 15.93
C ASP A 315 -16.61 -4.63 16.79
N PRO A 316 -16.85 -4.50 18.11
CA PRO A 316 -15.95 -3.80 19.02
C PRO A 316 -14.59 -4.50 19.19
N LYS A 317 -14.41 -5.69 18.62
CA LYS A 317 -13.17 -6.47 18.60
C LYS A 317 -12.68 -6.78 17.18
N GLY A 318 -13.30 -6.19 16.15
CA GLY A 318 -13.07 -6.52 14.75
C GLY A 318 -11.81 -5.90 14.16
N PRO A 319 -11.30 -6.44 13.03
CA PRO A 319 -10.07 -5.97 12.41
C PRO A 319 -10.15 -4.50 11.99
N ILE A 320 -9.01 -3.82 12.13
CA ILE A 320 -8.77 -2.40 11.90
C ILE A 320 -8.89 -2.08 10.41
N SER A 321 -9.83 -1.22 10.03
CA SER A 321 -9.92 -0.66 8.68
C SER A 321 -10.23 0.83 8.78
N ASP A 322 -9.27 1.68 8.42
CA ASP A 322 -9.45 3.04 7.85
C ASP A 322 -8.07 3.60 7.45
N TYR A 323 -7.26 2.80 6.76
CA TYR A 323 -6.07 3.32 6.08
C TYR A 323 -6.40 3.55 4.62
N ALA A 324 -6.29 4.80 4.18
CA ALA A 324 -6.03 5.05 2.77
C ALA A 324 -4.51 5.12 2.58
N ARG A 325 -3.98 4.30 1.68
CA ARG A 325 -2.59 4.36 1.23
C ARG A 325 -2.56 5.07 -0.11
N ILE A 326 -1.99 6.29 -0.15
CA ILE A 326 -1.76 6.99 -1.43
C ILE A 326 -0.27 7.20 -1.61
N LYS A 327 0.28 6.58 -2.67
CA LYS A 327 1.71 6.66 -3.03
C LYS A 327 2.67 6.31 -1.86
N GLY A 328 2.27 5.38 -0.98
CA GLY A 328 3.06 4.94 0.17
C GLY A 328 2.81 5.71 1.47
N THR A 329 2.04 6.81 1.42
CA THR A 329 1.66 7.60 2.60
C THR A 329 0.37 7.07 3.21
N LEU A 330 0.35 6.96 4.53
CA LEU A 330 -0.76 6.43 5.32
C LEU A 330 -1.59 7.61 5.84
N PHE A 331 -2.84 7.72 5.40
CA PHE A 331 -3.75 8.78 5.83
C PHE A 331 -4.75 8.25 6.84
N ASN A 332 -5.11 9.10 7.79
CA ASN A 332 -6.16 8.83 8.75
C ASN A 332 -7.20 9.96 8.68
N ARG A 333 -8.48 9.58 8.78
CA ARG A 333 -9.72 10.39 8.89
C ARG A 333 -9.60 11.90 8.55
N GLY A 334 -10.42 12.37 7.62
CA GLY A 334 -10.54 13.79 7.27
C GLY A 334 -11.40 14.60 8.25
N TYR A 335 -10.96 15.83 8.53
CA TYR A 335 -11.70 16.88 9.23
C TYR A 335 -12.15 17.92 8.22
N LEU A 336 -13.43 18.28 8.25
CA LEU A 336 -13.93 19.40 7.47
C LEU A 336 -13.72 20.70 8.26
N LEU A 337 -13.00 21.63 7.66
CA LEU A 337 -12.75 22.97 8.17
C LEU A 337 -13.46 23.98 7.26
N HIS A 338 -14.35 24.78 7.85
CA HIS A 338 -15.08 25.83 7.15
C HIS A 338 -14.40 27.19 7.38
N LEU A 339 -13.76 27.70 6.34
CA LEU A 339 -13.16 29.03 6.30
C LEU A 339 -14.12 30.03 5.65
N LYS A 340 -14.11 31.26 6.16
CA LYS A 340 -14.79 32.42 5.60
C LYS A 340 -13.77 33.48 5.26
N LEU A 341 -13.77 33.90 4.00
CA LEU A 341 -12.96 35.01 3.51
C LEU A 341 -13.88 36.21 3.30
N ASP A 342 -13.59 37.30 4.00
CA ASP A 342 -14.32 38.57 3.90
C ASP A 342 -13.38 39.68 3.40
N VAL A 343 -13.79 40.44 2.39
CA VAL A 343 -12.99 41.55 1.86
C VAL A 343 -12.83 42.64 2.94
N ASP A 344 -11.60 43.09 3.17
CA ASP A 344 -11.29 44.22 4.08
C ASP A 344 -11.65 45.56 3.41
N ASN A 345 -12.94 45.82 3.12
CA ASN A 345 -13.41 47.02 2.42
C ASN A 345 -14.81 47.46 2.94
N PRO A 346 -15.10 48.76 3.15
CA PRO A 346 -16.42 49.28 3.57
C PRO A 346 -17.57 49.13 2.55
N GLY A 347 -17.44 48.24 1.55
CA GLY A 347 -18.47 47.95 0.54
C GLY A 347 -19.42 46.83 0.98
N PRO A 348 -20.32 46.34 0.10
CA PRO A 348 -21.17 45.19 0.42
C PRO A 348 -20.28 43.98 0.76
N ASP A 349 -20.60 43.31 1.88
CA ASP A 349 -19.85 42.16 2.39
C ASP A 349 -19.82 41.03 1.36
N VAL A 350 -18.72 40.92 0.60
CA VAL A 350 -18.45 39.75 -0.23
C VAL A 350 -17.81 38.72 0.68
N THR A 351 -18.57 37.67 0.97
CA THR A 351 -18.12 36.50 1.71
C THR A 351 -17.86 35.35 0.74
N ILE A 352 -16.76 34.62 0.96
CA ILE A 352 -16.45 33.38 0.25
C ILE A 352 -16.30 32.26 1.28
N GLY A 353 -17.07 31.18 1.12
CA GLY A 353 -16.95 29.96 1.90
C GLY A 353 -15.90 29.03 1.28
N VAL A 354 -15.02 28.48 2.11
CA VAL A 354 -14.02 27.50 1.68
C VAL A 354 -14.04 26.31 2.63
N ASP A 355 -14.33 25.14 2.07
CA ASP A 355 -14.43 23.87 2.76
C ASP A 355 -13.14 23.08 2.53
N VAL A 356 -12.37 22.87 3.59
CA VAL A 356 -11.09 22.15 3.54
C VAL A 356 -11.21 20.83 4.27
N SER A 357 -10.90 19.72 3.60
CA SER A 357 -10.72 18.44 4.29
C SER A 357 -9.25 18.29 4.72
N ILE A 358 -9.00 18.12 6.01
CA ILE A 358 -7.68 17.98 6.64
C ILE A 358 -7.56 16.59 7.24
N ALA A 359 -6.60 15.79 6.78
CA ALA A 359 -6.30 14.48 7.36
C ALA A 359 -5.21 14.60 8.42
N LEU A 360 -5.30 13.77 9.47
CA LEU A 360 -4.16 13.57 10.37
C LEU A 360 -3.27 12.48 9.80
N ALA A 361 -1.97 12.76 9.68
CA ALA A 361 -1.01 11.87 9.08
C ALA A 361 0.20 11.66 9.98
N LEU A 362 0.76 10.44 9.96
CA LEU A 362 2.07 10.18 10.55
C LEU A 362 3.15 10.62 9.55
N ASN A 363 3.86 11.69 9.87
CA ASN A 363 5.11 12.01 9.20
C ASN A 363 6.20 11.05 9.70
N ARG A 364 6.46 10.00 8.90
CA ARG A 364 7.42 8.94 9.25
C ARG A 364 8.87 9.42 9.34
N ALA A 365 9.23 10.47 8.61
CA ALA A 365 10.58 11.04 8.68
C ALA A 365 10.83 11.73 10.03
N LEU A 366 9.79 12.37 10.57
CA LEU A 366 9.85 13.06 11.86
C LEU A 366 9.44 12.18 13.04
N GLY A 367 8.72 11.08 12.79
CA GLY A 367 8.09 10.29 13.85
C GLY A 367 7.04 11.08 14.63
N ARG A 368 6.28 11.93 13.92
CA ARG A 368 5.30 12.87 14.50
C ARG A 368 3.99 12.85 13.72
N ILE A 369 2.89 13.19 14.38
CA ILE A 369 1.59 13.38 13.74
C ILE A 369 1.50 14.83 13.27
N THR A 370 1.03 15.03 12.04
CA THR A 370 0.86 16.35 11.41
C THR A 370 -0.53 16.43 10.78
N ALA A 371 -0.98 17.65 10.49
CA ALA A 371 -2.20 17.89 9.73
C ALA A 371 -1.85 18.13 8.26
N LEU A 372 -2.54 17.44 7.35
CA LEU A 372 -2.35 17.56 5.91
C LEU A 372 -3.67 17.90 5.21
N PRO A 373 -3.73 18.96 4.39
CA PRO A 373 -4.88 19.20 3.52
C PRO A 373 -4.96 18.08 2.46
N VAL A 374 -6.15 17.49 2.28
CA VAL A 374 -6.38 16.36 1.36
C VAL A 374 -7.44 16.65 0.31
N ALA A 375 -8.36 17.58 0.57
CA ALA A 375 -9.35 18.01 -0.40
C ALA A 375 -9.85 19.43 -0.13
N TRP A 376 -10.46 20.02 -1.14
CA TRP A 376 -10.98 21.38 -1.08
C TRP A 376 -12.18 21.58 -1.98
N ASP A 377 -13.14 22.32 -1.47
CA ASP A 377 -14.28 22.83 -2.20
C ASP A 377 -14.46 24.33 -1.89
N VAL A 378 -14.56 25.15 -2.92
CA VAL A 378 -14.81 26.59 -2.77
C VAL A 378 -16.29 26.80 -3.04
N LYS A 379 -17.01 27.27 -2.02
CA LYS A 379 -18.44 27.54 -2.10
C LYS A 379 -18.65 29.05 -2.17
N PRO A 380 -18.82 29.62 -3.37
CA PRO A 380 -19.22 31.00 -3.49
C PRO A 380 -20.69 31.14 -3.05
N ASP A 381 -20.93 31.26 -1.75
CA ASP A 381 -22.24 31.67 -1.24
C ASP A 381 -22.35 33.19 -1.40
N ILE A 382 -23.14 33.62 -2.39
CA ILE A 382 -23.57 35.00 -2.52
C ILE A 382 -25.10 35.10 -2.43
N PRO A 383 -25.67 35.28 -1.22
CA PRO A 383 -27.04 35.73 -1.09
C PRO A 383 -27.09 37.22 -1.50
N GLY A 384 -27.51 37.49 -2.75
CA GLY A 384 -27.77 38.86 -3.23
C GLY A 384 -26.96 39.33 -4.44
N LEU A 385 -26.05 38.51 -5.01
CA LEU A 385 -25.61 38.76 -6.39
C LEU A 385 -26.75 38.33 -7.31
N VAL A 386 -27.67 39.26 -7.58
CA VAL A 386 -28.15 39.39 -8.95
C VAL A 386 -26.86 39.42 -9.77
N THR A 387 -26.68 38.51 -10.72
CA THR A 387 -25.70 38.70 -11.78
C THR A 387 -25.93 40.12 -12.28
N PHE A 388 -25.08 41.08 -11.88
CA PHE A 388 -25.12 42.41 -12.45
C PHE A 388 -24.69 42.18 -13.90
N ALA A 389 -25.68 41.94 -14.76
CA ALA A 389 -25.52 41.95 -16.19
C ALA A 389 -25.04 43.36 -16.53
N GLY A 390 -23.71 43.50 -16.65
CA GLY A 390 -23.05 44.76 -16.94
C GLY A 390 -22.52 45.49 -15.69
N ASN A 391 -21.19 45.44 -15.55
CA ASN A 391 -20.36 46.64 -15.42
C ASN A 391 -20.49 47.51 -14.16
N ALA A 392 -20.50 46.94 -12.95
CA ALA A 392 -20.22 47.69 -11.71
C ALA A 392 -18.92 47.29 -10.96
N PHE A 393 -18.39 46.07 -11.17
CA PHE A 393 -17.11 45.60 -10.60
C PHE A 393 -16.31 44.71 -11.59
N GLY A 394 -16.18 45.16 -12.84
CA GLY A 394 -15.65 44.35 -13.96
C GLY A 394 -14.42 43.51 -13.63
N HIS A 395 -14.37 42.27 -14.13
CA HIS A 395 -13.17 41.41 -14.18
C HIS A 395 -12.35 41.24 -12.87
N GLY A 396 -12.96 41.33 -11.68
CA GLY A 396 -12.21 41.40 -10.41
C GLY A 396 -12.49 40.34 -9.34
N ALA A 397 -13.48 39.45 -9.51
CA ALA A 397 -13.73 38.38 -8.52
C ALA A 397 -12.68 37.26 -8.67
N PRO A 398 -12.07 36.78 -7.58
CA PRO A 398 -11.07 35.73 -7.67
C PRO A 398 -11.71 34.39 -8.05
N THR A 399 -11.00 33.61 -8.88
CA THR A 399 -11.41 32.24 -9.22
C THR A 399 -11.12 31.27 -8.06
N ASP A 400 -11.76 30.11 -8.07
CA ASP A 400 -11.52 29.04 -7.10
C ASP A 400 -10.03 28.68 -7.01
N ASP A 401 -9.33 28.61 -8.15
CA ASP A 401 -7.90 28.34 -8.19
C ASP A 401 -7.07 29.48 -7.58
N GLN A 402 -7.45 30.73 -7.78
CA GLN A 402 -6.75 31.88 -7.18
C GLN A 402 -6.93 31.94 -5.66
N ILE A 403 -8.13 31.61 -5.18
CA ILE A 403 -8.41 31.47 -3.73
C ILE A 403 -7.59 30.30 -3.18
N ARG A 404 -7.61 29.16 -3.88
CA ARG A 404 -6.87 27.96 -3.50
C ARG A 404 -5.37 28.24 -3.40
N ASP A 405 -4.79 28.91 -4.40
CA ASP A 405 -3.36 29.27 -4.43
C ASP A 405 -2.98 30.24 -3.31
N ALA A 406 -3.87 31.16 -2.94
CA ALA A 406 -3.63 32.08 -1.84
C ALA A 406 -3.67 31.39 -0.45
N VAL A 407 -4.49 30.35 -0.27
CA VAL A 407 -4.64 29.64 1.02
C VAL A 407 -3.65 28.47 1.15
N ASN A 408 -3.25 27.85 0.03
CA ASN A 408 -2.45 26.62 -0.05
C ASN A 408 -1.15 26.64 0.76
N PRO A 409 -0.29 27.66 0.61
CA PRO A 409 1.00 27.68 1.29
C PRO A 409 0.85 27.58 2.81
N PHE A 410 -0.21 28.17 3.37
CA PHE A 410 -0.47 28.15 4.81
C PHE A 410 -0.94 26.77 5.29
N LEU A 411 -1.80 26.11 4.53
CA LEU A 411 -2.23 24.76 4.87
C LEU A 411 -1.09 23.74 4.71
N GLN A 412 -0.20 23.93 3.75
CA GLN A 412 0.98 23.08 3.61
C GLN A 412 1.95 23.26 4.77
N ASN A 413 2.05 24.47 5.34
CA ASN A 413 2.85 24.72 6.54
C ASN A 413 2.35 23.94 7.76
N LEU A 414 1.07 23.51 7.81
CA LEU A 414 0.58 22.63 8.88
C LEU A 414 1.38 21.30 8.98
N ALA A 415 2.00 20.86 7.88
CA ALA A 415 2.87 19.69 7.87
C ALA A 415 4.16 19.89 8.69
N ASP A 416 4.60 21.14 8.86
CA ASP A 416 5.83 21.51 9.59
C ASP A 416 5.57 21.76 11.08
N HIS A 417 4.31 21.67 11.51
CA HIS A 417 3.89 21.87 12.90
C HIS A 417 3.33 20.58 13.50
N PRO A 418 4.19 19.76 14.16
CA PRO A 418 3.78 18.55 14.83
C PRO A 418 2.66 18.77 15.85
N ILE A 419 1.65 17.89 15.81
CA ILE A 419 0.60 17.83 16.81
C ILE A 419 1.19 17.19 18.08
N PRO A 420 1.24 17.92 19.21
CA PRO A 420 1.75 17.36 20.46
C PRO A 420 0.90 16.17 20.89
N ILE A 421 1.51 15.17 21.52
CA ILE A 421 0.79 13.98 22.05
C ILE A 421 0.81 13.98 23.58
N ALA A 422 1.93 14.42 24.16
CA ALA A 422 2.11 14.65 25.58
C ALA A 422 2.90 15.96 25.78
N ASN A 423 2.83 16.54 26.99
CA ASN A 423 3.62 17.74 27.29
C ASN A 423 5.10 17.40 27.57
N ASP A 424 5.94 18.39 27.30
CA ASP A 424 7.37 18.54 27.62
C ASP A 424 8.37 17.85 26.70
N ILE A 425 8.15 16.61 26.21
CA ILE A 425 8.93 16.02 25.08
C ILE A 425 8.03 15.02 24.34
N PRO A 426 7.75 15.19 23.02
CA PRO A 426 6.88 14.26 22.32
C PRO A 426 7.59 12.91 22.10
N PRO A 427 7.04 11.78 22.59
CA PRO A 427 7.54 10.45 22.25
C PRO A 427 7.44 10.21 20.73
N ILE A 428 8.39 9.46 20.16
CA ILE A 428 8.38 9.16 18.71
C ILE A 428 7.16 8.30 18.41
N VAL A 429 6.34 8.72 17.46
CA VAL A 429 5.16 7.96 17.05
C VAL A 429 5.60 6.86 16.09
N SER A 430 5.38 5.60 16.46
CA SER A 430 5.63 4.47 15.56
C SER A 430 4.50 4.31 14.55
N THR A 431 3.26 4.35 15.02
CA THR A 431 2.08 4.22 14.19
C THR A 431 0.88 4.94 14.81
N ILE A 432 -0.10 5.23 13.95
CA ILE A 432 -1.44 5.63 14.37
C ILE A 432 -2.44 4.65 13.79
N LYS A 433 -3.47 4.31 14.56
CA LYS A 433 -4.57 3.44 14.13
C LYS A 433 -5.89 4.04 14.54
N THR A 434 -6.94 3.87 13.75
CA THR A 434 -8.29 4.29 14.13
C THR A 434 -9.12 3.07 14.49
N ARG A 435 -9.86 3.18 15.59
CA ARG A 435 -10.83 2.17 16.02
C ARG A 435 -12.13 2.34 15.25
N THR A 436 -12.95 1.28 15.23
CA THR A 436 -14.29 1.31 14.62
C THR A 436 -15.23 2.36 15.23
N ASN A 437 -14.96 2.80 16.46
CA ASN A 437 -15.67 3.88 17.13
C ASN A 437 -15.12 5.29 16.80
N GLY A 438 -14.12 5.40 15.91
CA GLY A 438 -13.48 6.66 15.54
C GLY A 438 -12.32 7.12 16.42
N ALA A 439 -12.01 6.40 17.51
CA ALA A 439 -10.91 6.78 18.40
C ALA A 439 -9.54 6.57 17.74
N LEU A 440 -8.61 7.52 17.95
CA LEU A 440 -7.22 7.39 17.52
C LEU A 440 -6.41 6.63 18.57
N HIS A 441 -5.88 5.49 18.19
CA HIS A 441 -4.84 4.77 18.91
C HIS A 441 -3.47 5.23 18.42
N VAL A 442 -2.74 5.94 19.29
CA VAL A 442 -1.37 6.38 19.03
C VAL A 442 -0.41 5.41 19.70
N PHE A 443 0.54 4.90 18.92
CA PHE A 443 1.56 3.98 19.41
C PHE A 443 2.88 4.72 19.47
N LEU A 444 3.53 4.64 20.62
CA LEU A 444 4.73 5.38 20.95
C LEU A 444 5.94 4.44 20.96
N LEU A 445 7.09 4.94 20.53
CA LEU A 445 8.38 4.35 20.81
C LEU A 445 8.91 5.01 22.08
N ASP A 446 9.34 4.17 23.02
CA ASP A 446 10.07 4.59 24.23
C ASP A 446 11.46 5.16 23.89
#